data_AF-A0A9D1K8K8-F1
#
_entry.id   AF-A0A9D1K8K8-F1
#
_cell.length_a   1.000
_cell.length_b   1.000
_cell.length_c   1.000
_cell.angle_alpha   90.00
_cell.angle_beta   90.00
_cell.angle_gamma   90.00
#
_symmetry.space_group_name_H-M   'P 1'
#
loop_
_entity.id
_entity.type
_entity.pdbx_description
1 polymer ?
#
loop_
_entity_poly.entity_id
_entity_poly.type
_entity_poly.pdbx_seq_one_letter_code
_entity_poly.pdbx_strand_id
1 'polypeptide(L)'
;KIDEAEIDEVAALSGSGAAYVYLLIEALRDAAIEDGMEPGKAAMLAKQTLIGAARQLEAEDVPPEELRRRITSKKGTTEAAISTMCELGLPEAVKAGFRANKRRSKELAEGK
;
A
#
# COMPACT_ATOMS: atom_id res chain seq x y z
N LYS A 1 6.24 23.58 15.32
CA LYS A 1 6.85 24.09 14.07
C LYS A 1 7.40 22.87 13.38
N ILE A 2 6.89 22.55 12.19
CA ILE A 2 7.39 21.42 11.40
C ILE A 2 8.64 21.94 10.70
N ASP A 3 9.78 21.26 10.89
CA ASP A 3 11.01 21.62 10.18
C ASP A 3 10.85 21.32 8.69
N GLU A 4 11.54 22.05 7.81
CA GLU A 4 11.40 21.90 6.35
C GLU A 4 11.74 20.47 5.88
N ALA A 5 12.69 19.82 6.57
CA ALA A 5 13.00 18.39 6.38
C ALA A 5 11.84 17.45 6.77
N GLU A 6 11.05 17.81 7.79
CA GLU A 6 9.84 17.07 8.17
C GLU A 6 8.70 17.32 7.16
N ILE A 7 8.63 18.50 6.53
CA ILE A 7 7.66 18.78 5.45
C ILE A 7 7.91 17.87 4.24
N ASP A 8 9.16 17.71 3.82
CA ASP A 8 9.53 16.81 2.72
C ASP A 8 9.24 15.34 3.03
N GLU A 9 9.47 14.91 4.28
CA GLU A 9 9.16 13.55 4.73
C GLU A 9 7.65 13.31 4.80
N VAL A 10 6.88 14.28 5.28
CA VAL A 10 5.41 14.24 5.29
C VAL A 10 4.86 14.24 3.87
N ALA A 11 5.41 15.01 2.94
CA ALA A 11 4.97 15.05 1.55
C ALA A 11 5.26 13.73 0.80
N ALA A 12 6.44 13.15 1.03
CA ALA A 12 6.81 11.84 0.50
C ALA A 12 5.89 10.73 1.00
N LEU A 13 5.49 10.79 2.28
CA LEU A 13 4.65 9.78 2.90
C LEU A 13 3.15 9.97 2.61
N SER A 14 2.65 11.20 2.57
CA SER A 14 1.21 11.48 2.43
C SER A 14 0.77 11.63 0.96
N GLY A 15 1.45 12.48 0.19
CA GLY A 15 1.09 12.74 -1.21
C GLY A 15 1.42 11.56 -2.12
N SER A 16 2.68 11.12 -2.10
CA SER A 16 3.12 9.99 -2.92
C SER A 16 2.70 8.64 -2.34
N GLY A 17 2.54 8.54 -1.01
CA GLY A 17 2.05 7.32 -0.37
C GLY A 17 0.65 6.91 -0.81
N ALA A 18 -0.25 7.87 -1.05
CA ALA A 18 -1.58 7.58 -1.60
C ALA A 18 -1.49 6.88 -2.96
N ALA A 19 -0.54 7.27 -3.82
CA ALA A 19 -0.33 6.62 -5.11
C ALA A 19 0.12 5.15 -4.97
N TYR A 20 0.92 4.82 -3.94
CA TYR A 20 1.34 3.44 -3.68
C TYR A 20 0.15 2.56 -3.30
N VAL A 21 -0.77 3.11 -2.51
CA VAL A 21 -2.02 2.44 -2.13
C VAL A 21 -2.94 2.26 -3.34
N TYR A 22 -3.07 3.29 -4.20
CA TYR A 22 -3.85 3.17 -5.43
C TYR A 22 -3.29 2.12 -6.37
N LEU A 23 -1.97 2.07 -6.56
CA LEU A 23 -1.31 1.04 -7.37
C LEU A 23 -1.58 -0.38 -6.84
N LEU A 24 -1.55 -0.58 -5.52
CA LEU A 24 -1.87 -1.87 -4.91
C LEU A 24 -3.31 -2.31 -5.20
N ILE A 25 -4.26 -1.39 -5.08
CA ILE A 25 -5.69 -1.66 -5.30
C ILE A 25 -6.00 -1.83 -6.79
N GLU A 26 -5.29 -1.12 -7.66
CA GLU A 26 -5.31 -1.31 -9.12
C GLU A 26 -4.87 -2.73 -9.48
N ALA A 27 -3.70 -3.16 -9.00
CA ALA A 27 -3.18 -4.50 -9.27
C ALA A 27 -4.13 -5.60 -8.74
N LEU A 28 -4.74 -5.41 -7.57
CA LEU A 28 -5.70 -6.35 -7.01
C LEU A 28 -7.00 -6.42 -7.85
N ARG A 29 -7.50 -5.27 -8.33
CA ARG A 29 -8.65 -5.21 -9.22
C ARG A 29 -8.36 -5.97 -10.52
N ASP A 30 -7.20 -5.70 -11.12
CA ASP A 30 -6.85 -6.26 -12.43
C ASP A 30 -6.65 -7.78 -12.36
N ALA A 31 -5.98 -8.28 -11.31
CA ALA A 31 -5.89 -9.72 -11.06
C ALA A 31 -7.27 -10.39 -10.95
N ALA A 32 -8.23 -9.75 -10.27
CA ALA A 32 -9.59 -10.28 -10.17
C ALA A 32 -10.30 -10.33 -11.54
N ILE A 33 -10.07 -9.34 -12.40
CA ILE A 33 -10.61 -9.29 -13.76
C ILE A 33 -9.97 -10.39 -14.63
N GLU A 34 -8.66 -10.57 -14.53
CA GLU A 34 -7.91 -11.63 -15.23
C GLU A 34 -8.42 -13.02 -14.86
N ASP A 35 -8.80 -13.23 -13.60
CA ASP A 35 -9.44 -14.46 -13.10
C ASP A 35 -10.94 -14.58 -13.46
N GLY A 36 -11.47 -13.65 -14.27
CA GLY A 36 -12.81 -13.72 -14.85
C GLY A 36 -13.90 -12.95 -14.09
N MET A 37 -13.54 -12.10 -13.13
CA MET A 37 -14.52 -11.22 -12.47
C MET A 37 -14.96 -10.11 -13.42
N GLU A 38 -16.26 -9.78 -13.39
CA GLU A 38 -16.80 -8.64 -14.13
C GLU A 38 -16.11 -7.32 -13.69
N PRO A 39 -15.66 -6.46 -14.62
CA PRO A 39 -14.85 -5.28 -14.30
C PRO A 39 -15.49 -4.30 -13.29
N GLY A 40 -16.78 -4.01 -13.42
CA GLY A 40 -17.51 -3.14 -12.49
C GLY A 40 -17.54 -3.72 -11.07
N LYS A 41 -17.80 -5.02 -10.95
CA LYS A 41 -17.77 -5.74 -9.67
C LYS A 41 -16.37 -5.77 -9.07
N ALA A 42 -15.34 -6.05 -9.86
CA ALA A 42 -13.94 -6.05 -9.40
C ALA A 42 -13.54 -4.66 -8.87
N ALA A 43 -13.84 -3.61 -9.62
CA ALA A 43 -13.55 -2.23 -9.22
C ALA A 43 -14.29 -1.84 -7.92
N MET A 44 -15.57 -2.22 -7.81
CA MET A 44 -16.36 -1.98 -6.61
C MET A 44 -15.78 -2.69 -5.38
N LEU A 45 -15.47 -3.99 -5.50
CA LEU A 45 -14.94 -4.78 -4.39
C LEU A 45 -13.55 -4.33 -3.98
N ALA A 46 -12.65 -4.07 -4.92
CA ALA A 46 -11.31 -3.56 -4.63
C ALA A 46 -11.36 -2.22 -3.86
N LYS A 47 -12.25 -1.31 -4.26
CA LYS A 47 -12.49 -0.04 -3.55
C LYS A 47 -13.04 -0.27 -2.13
N GLN A 48 -14.00 -1.17 -1.95
CA GLN A 48 -14.56 -1.47 -0.63
C GLN A 48 -13.54 -2.14 0.29
N THR A 49 -12.68 -3.01 -0.24
CA THR A 49 -11.56 -3.60 0.51
C THR A 49 -10.63 -2.52 1.06
N LEU A 50 -10.26 -1.52 0.25
CA LEU A 50 -9.45 -0.39 0.71
C LEU A 50 -10.16 0.38 1.84
N ILE A 51 -11.41 0.75 1.64
CA ILE A 51 -12.19 1.53 2.62
C ILE A 51 -12.35 0.75 3.93
N GLY A 52 -12.64 -0.55 3.85
CA GLY A 52 -12.78 -1.42 5.01
C GLY A 52 -11.48 -1.54 5.81
N ALA A 53 -10.36 -1.78 5.12
CA ALA A 53 -9.05 -1.87 5.76
C ALA A 53 -8.63 -0.54 6.41
N ALA A 54 -8.85 0.59 5.74
CA ALA A 54 -8.55 1.92 6.28
C ALA A 54 -9.39 2.24 7.51
N ARG A 55 -10.70 1.94 7.48
CA ARG A 55 -11.59 2.12 8.64
C ARG A 55 -11.18 1.25 9.82
N GLN A 56 -10.77 0.01 9.56
CA GLN A 56 -10.31 -0.87 10.62
C GLN A 56 -9.00 -0.36 11.23
N LEU A 57 -8.06 0.10 10.41
CA LEU A 57 -6.81 0.71 10.88
C LEU A 57 -7.05 1.98 11.70
N GLU A 58 -8.01 2.81 11.30
CA GLU A 58 -8.39 4.02 12.05
C GLU A 58 -9.07 3.70 13.38
N ALA A 59 -9.91 2.65 13.42
CA ALA A 59 -10.70 2.29 14.59
C ALA A 59 -9.91 1.56 15.69
N GLU A 60 -8.76 0.97 15.37
CA GLU A 60 -8.02 0.12 16.28
C GLU A 60 -6.66 0.71 16.65
N ASP A 61 -6.36 0.79 17.96
CA ASP A 61 -5.06 1.20 18.48
C ASP A 61 -4.06 0.04 18.49
N VAL A 62 -3.85 -0.57 17.32
CA VAL A 62 -2.85 -1.64 17.12
C VAL A 62 -2.11 -1.39 15.81
N PRO A 63 -0.84 -1.83 15.72
CA PRO A 63 -0.07 -1.60 14.51
C PRO A 63 -0.60 -2.44 13.33
N PRO A 64 -0.38 -2.01 12.07
CA PRO A 64 -0.95 -2.65 10.89
C PRO A 64 -0.53 -4.12 10.72
N GLU A 65 0.65 -4.51 11.19
CA GLU A 65 1.08 -5.91 11.20
C GLU A 65 0.20 -6.81 12.08
N GLU A 66 -0.39 -6.27 13.15
CA GLU A 66 -1.31 -7.01 14.01
C GLU A 66 -2.65 -7.23 13.29
N LEU A 67 -3.18 -6.19 12.64
CA LEU A 67 -4.39 -6.31 11.82
C LEU A 67 -4.21 -7.35 10.71
N ARG A 68 -3.07 -7.30 10.00
CA ARG A 68 -2.71 -8.33 9.00
C ARG A 68 -2.64 -9.72 9.62
N ARG A 69 -2.02 -9.87 10.80
CA ARG A 69 -1.89 -11.17 11.49
C ARG A 69 -3.26 -11.76 11.82
N ARG A 70 -4.22 -10.96 12.28
CA ARG A 70 -5.56 -11.42 12.66
C ARG A 70 -6.35 -12.03 11.50
N ILE A 71 -6.14 -11.55 10.28
CA ILE A 71 -6.76 -12.09 9.05
C ILE A 71 -5.93 -13.16 8.35
N THR A 72 -4.72 -13.44 8.86
CA THR A 72 -3.78 -14.43 8.29
C THR A 72 -3.80 -15.69 9.16
N SER A 73 -4.68 -16.63 8.83
CA SER A 73 -4.68 -17.94 9.47
C SER A 73 -3.53 -18.81 8.96
N LYS A 74 -2.90 -19.57 9.87
CA LYS A 74 -1.84 -20.54 9.51
C LYS A 74 -2.37 -21.56 8.51
N LYS A 75 -1.61 -21.82 7.46
CA LYS A 75 -1.95 -22.67 6.30
C LYS A 75 -3.21 -22.22 5.55
N GLY A 76 -3.63 -20.97 5.74
CA GLY A 76 -4.79 -20.39 5.07
C GLY A 76 -4.44 -19.77 3.71
N THR A 77 -5.47 -19.43 2.94
CA THR A 77 -5.33 -18.76 1.64
C THR A 77 -4.64 -17.39 1.76
N THR A 78 -4.92 -16.63 2.82
CA THR A 78 -4.26 -15.35 3.09
C THR A 78 -2.77 -15.52 3.38
N GLU A 79 -2.37 -16.56 4.11
CA GLU A 79 -0.95 -16.82 4.39
C GLU A 79 -0.19 -17.14 3.08
N ALA A 80 -0.79 -17.97 2.22
CA ALA A 80 -0.22 -18.27 0.91
C ALA A 80 -0.06 -17.00 0.05
N ALA A 81 -1.10 -16.17 -0.04
CA ALA A 81 -1.05 -14.92 -0.80
C ALA A 81 0.04 -13.96 -0.30
N ILE A 82 0.09 -13.71 1.02
CA ILE A 82 1.09 -12.81 1.62
C ILE A 82 2.51 -13.35 1.46
N SER A 83 2.72 -14.67 1.63
CA SER A 83 4.04 -15.29 1.45
C SER A 83 4.53 -15.11 0.03
N THR A 84 3.70 -15.40 -0.99
CA THR A 84 4.04 -15.18 -2.40
C THR A 84 4.36 -13.71 -2.70
N MET A 85 3.57 -12.76 -2.19
CA MET A 85 3.85 -11.33 -2.38
C MET A 85 5.19 -10.91 -1.74
N CYS A 86 5.52 -11.46 -0.57
CA CYS A 86 6.80 -11.22 0.09
C CYS A 86 7.98 -11.84 -0.68
N GLU A 87 7.82 -13.05 -1.20
CA GLU A 87 8.84 -13.71 -2.04
C GLU A 87 9.11 -12.96 -3.34
N LEU A 88 8.07 -12.35 -3.92
CA LEU A 88 8.19 -11.45 -5.07
C LEU A 88 8.76 -10.06 -4.72
N GLY A 89 9.05 -9.79 -3.44
CA GLY A 89 9.74 -8.58 -3.00
C GLY A 89 8.85 -7.36 -2.84
N LEU A 90 7.54 -7.53 -2.61
CA LEU A 90 6.62 -6.40 -2.41
C LEU A 90 7.09 -5.43 -1.29
N PRO A 91 7.50 -5.89 -0.09
CA PRO A 91 7.99 -4.98 0.96
C PRO A 91 9.21 -4.18 0.52
N GLU A 92 10.13 -4.80 -0.21
CA GLU A 92 11.36 -4.22 -0.72
C GLU A 92 11.05 -3.18 -1.80
N ALA A 93 10.10 -3.46 -2.68
CA ALA A 93 9.63 -2.56 -3.72
C ALA A 93 9.03 -1.27 -3.12
N VAL A 94 8.18 -1.40 -2.09
CA VAL A 94 7.60 -0.25 -1.39
C VAL A 94 8.70 0.62 -0.74
N LYS A 95 9.64 -0.01 -0.03
CA LYS A 95 10.79 0.70 0.57
C LYS A 95 11.65 1.39 -0.48
N ALA A 96 11.88 0.75 -1.62
CA ALA A 96 12.64 1.31 -2.73
C ALA A 96 11.92 2.51 -3.37
N GLY A 97 10.60 2.42 -3.58
CA GLY A 97 9.76 3.50 -4.06
C GLY A 97 9.81 4.74 -3.16
N PHE A 98 9.67 4.54 -1.84
CA PHE A 98 9.80 5.63 -0.87
C PHE A 98 11.18 6.30 -0.92
N ARG A 99 12.27 5.53 -0.97
CA ARG A 99 13.63 6.09 -1.09
C ARG A 99 13.85 6.81 -2.42
N ALA A 100 13.29 6.30 -3.51
CA ALA A 100 13.36 6.94 -4.82
C ALA A 100 12.63 8.28 -4.82
N ASN A 101 11.45 8.35 -4.19
CA ASN A 101 10.73 9.59 -3.99
C ASN A 101 11.55 10.61 -3.20
N LYS A 102 12.08 10.24 -2.02
CA LYS A 102 12.95 11.13 -1.22
C LYS A 102 14.16 11.64 -2.00
N ARG A 103 14.81 10.77 -2.78
CA ARG A 103 15.95 11.17 -3.60
C ARG A 103 15.54 12.20 -4.65
N ARG A 104 14.41 11.97 -5.35
CA ARG A 104 13.93 12.90 -6.37
C ARG A 104 13.50 14.25 -5.78
N SER A 105 12.85 14.26 -4.63
CA SER A 105 12.49 15.52 -3.95
C SER A 105 13.73 16.35 -3.61
N LYS A 106 14.82 15.72 -3.17
CA LYS A 106 16.10 16.40 -2.92
C LYS A 106 16.73 16.94 -4.21
N GLU A 107 16.76 16.14 -5.27
CA GLU A 107 17.26 16.60 -6.58
C GLU A 107 16.50 17.84 -7.07
N LEU A 108 15.17 17.83 -6.96
CA LEU A 108 14.32 18.96 -7.33
C LEU A 108 14.60 20.21 -6.48
N ALA A 109 14.79 20.06 -5.16
CA ALA A 109 15.15 21.16 -4.27
C ALA A 109 16.54 21.75 -4.57
N GLU A 110 17.47 20.91 -5.03
CA GLU A 110 18.80 21.31 -5.50
C GLU A 110 18.79 21.89 -6.93
N GLY A 111 17.64 21.94 -7.62
CA GLY A 111 17.50 22.45 -8.99
C GLY A 111 18.01 21.49 -10.07
N LYS A 112 18.03 20.18 -9.80
CA LYS A 112 18.49 19.11 -10.71
C LYS A 112 17.36 18.31 -11.36
#